data_AF-A0A1Q6LGW5-F1
#
_entry.id   AF-A0A1Q6LGW5-F1
#
_cell.length_a   1.000
_cell.length_b   1.000
_cell.length_c   1.000
_cell.angle_alpha   90.00
_cell.angle_beta   90.00
_cell.angle_gamma   90.00
#
_symmetry.space_group_name_H-M   'P 1'
#
loop_
_entity.id
_entity.type
_entity.pdbx_description
1 polymer ?
#
loop_
_entity_poly.entity_id
_entity_poly.type
_entity_poly.pdbx_seq_one_letter_code
_entity_poly.pdbx_strand_id
1 'polypeptide(L)'
;MKSKEKTTKYKNIKNILKKIIKKATIILSIIVMNTFTFIGTSGAVNAKKIEIKKEGECGELITYRGKIIKTDYIYHEKNGKKYPAYCLEKAKYGISANLTETIISEGNIHDIKLWKYIINGYPYKTYQELGCKNKEEAYSATKQAIQICLYKNRIEDYKPIGEAGKRTIEAIKKITDSAEKSKEEQKPSSVNIKSINENFEQDNIQQEYLSKTYEINTNANYSKYNASVERIKAIIPEGIKITDINNNEKAEFASKEKFKILIPINHINQETEFKIKINTKIETKPVLYGKTANSANENYALTSAVYENIEEIMLDTYLKNTTSLKIIKRDKETHKKLNYVEFEVLDKNKQTIYTNLKTNADGEITLNNILPGTYYIRETKAKYGYIKHSELTKIEIKLNEKAIIEFENIKKSKPNITINEKEIKVSYEEEEKQKENINKEKSTIIKKLPVTGM
;
A
#
# COMPACT_ATOMS: atom_id res chain seq x y z
N MET A 1 -9.18 -20.84 52.20
CA MET A 1 -8.25 -20.68 51.05
C MET A 1 -8.89 -20.85 49.67
N LYS A 2 -9.92 -21.70 49.47
CA LYS A 2 -10.51 -21.99 48.12
C LYS A 2 -11.36 -20.87 47.47
N SER A 3 -11.79 -19.81 48.18
CA SER A 3 -12.66 -18.76 47.60
C SER A 3 -11.90 -17.58 46.95
N LYS A 4 -10.68 -17.25 47.42
CA LYS A 4 -9.82 -16.19 46.85
C LYS A 4 -9.17 -16.59 45.51
N GLU A 5 -8.87 -17.88 45.32
CA GLU A 5 -8.36 -18.39 44.04
C GLU A 5 -9.44 -18.40 42.95
N LYS A 6 -10.68 -18.79 43.30
CA LYS A 6 -11.81 -18.75 42.34
C LYS A 6 -12.12 -17.33 41.87
N THR A 7 -12.08 -16.34 42.76
CA THR A 7 -12.34 -14.92 42.39
C THR A 7 -11.23 -14.35 41.52
N THR A 8 -9.97 -14.69 41.77
CA THR A 8 -8.83 -14.22 40.97
C THR A 8 -8.83 -14.84 39.57
N LYS A 9 -9.15 -16.14 39.46
CA LYS A 9 -9.29 -16.85 38.17
C LYS A 9 -10.46 -16.28 37.36
N TYR A 10 -11.60 -15.98 37.99
CA TYR A 10 -12.77 -15.37 37.33
C TYR A 10 -12.49 -13.94 36.83
N LYS A 11 -11.74 -13.14 37.60
CA LYS A 11 -11.34 -11.77 37.21
C LYS A 11 -10.36 -11.78 36.02
N ASN A 12 -9.44 -12.73 35.97
CA ASN A 12 -8.53 -12.92 34.84
C ASN A 12 -9.27 -13.39 33.57
N ILE A 13 -10.21 -14.34 33.70
CA ILE A 13 -11.04 -14.80 32.57
C ILE A 13 -11.89 -13.64 32.04
N LYS A 14 -12.50 -12.83 32.92
CA LYS A 14 -13.30 -11.65 32.52
C LYS A 14 -12.47 -10.56 31.83
N ASN A 15 -11.21 -10.39 32.23
CA ASN A 15 -10.26 -9.47 31.57
C ASN A 15 -9.76 -9.99 30.22
N ILE A 16 -9.56 -11.30 30.08
CA ILE A 16 -9.22 -11.95 28.81
C ILE A 16 -10.41 -11.86 27.85
N LEU A 17 -11.63 -12.16 28.31
CA LEU A 17 -12.86 -11.98 27.53
C LEU A 17 -13.09 -10.52 27.14
N LYS A 18 -12.85 -9.53 28.02
CA LYS A 18 -12.89 -8.11 27.65
C LYS A 18 -11.85 -7.74 26.58
N LYS A 19 -10.64 -8.29 26.63
CA LYS A 19 -9.61 -8.07 25.60
C LYS A 19 -9.97 -8.74 24.27
N ILE A 20 -10.55 -9.93 24.30
CA ILE A 20 -11.02 -10.65 23.10
C ILE A 20 -12.23 -9.94 22.49
N ILE A 21 -13.19 -9.50 23.30
CA ILE A 21 -14.36 -8.72 22.85
C ILE A 21 -13.92 -7.36 22.29
N LYS A 22 -12.91 -6.69 22.87
CA LYS A 22 -12.35 -5.43 22.35
C LYS A 22 -11.59 -5.62 21.03
N LYS A 23 -10.89 -6.75 20.85
CA LYS A 23 -10.28 -7.12 19.56
C LYS A 23 -11.33 -7.52 18.52
N ALA A 24 -12.37 -8.24 18.92
CA ALA A 24 -13.47 -8.64 18.04
C ALA A 24 -14.34 -7.45 17.62
N THR A 25 -14.54 -6.44 18.47
CA THR A 25 -15.26 -5.20 18.08
C THR A 25 -14.44 -4.29 17.17
N ILE A 26 -13.10 -4.33 17.24
CA ILE A 26 -12.22 -3.64 16.28
C ILE A 26 -12.20 -4.38 14.94
N ILE A 27 -12.17 -5.72 14.94
CA ILE A 27 -12.23 -6.51 13.70
C ILE A 27 -13.64 -6.44 13.07
N LEU A 28 -14.72 -6.42 13.86
CA LEU A 28 -16.08 -6.28 13.37
C LEU A 28 -16.37 -4.86 12.84
N SER A 29 -15.73 -3.82 13.39
CA SER A 29 -15.82 -2.47 12.80
C SER A 29 -15.05 -2.33 11.48
N ILE A 30 -14.09 -3.20 11.20
CA ILE A 30 -13.40 -3.30 9.90
C ILE A 30 -14.22 -4.15 8.90
N ILE A 31 -14.96 -5.17 9.37
CA ILE A 31 -15.80 -6.02 8.50
C ILE A 31 -17.14 -5.34 8.12
N VAL A 32 -17.64 -4.38 8.90
CA VAL A 32 -18.88 -3.65 8.57
C VAL A 32 -18.69 -2.58 7.48
N MET A 33 -17.46 -2.32 7.01
CA MET A 33 -17.21 -1.36 5.92
C MET A 33 -17.36 -1.95 4.51
N ASN A 34 -17.69 -3.24 4.37
CA ASN A 34 -17.90 -3.91 3.08
C ASN A 34 -19.36 -4.29 2.79
N THR A 35 -20.31 -3.79 3.59
CA THR A 35 -21.72 -3.68 3.18
C THR A 35 -22.14 -2.23 3.30
N PHE A 36 -21.51 -1.34 2.54
CA PHE A 36 -22.28 -0.22 2.03
C PHE A 36 -23.31 -0.82 1.08
N THR A 37 -24.49 -1.10 1.65
CA THR A 37 -25.71 -0.94 0.88
C THR A 37 -25.57 0.37 0.12
N PHE A 38 -25.85 0.29 -1.17
CA PHE A 38 -25.99 1.42 -2.08
C PHE A 38 -27.15 2.29 -1.54
N ILE A 39 -26.92 3.00 -0.44
CA ILE A 39 -27.70 4.19 -0.12
C ILE A 39 -27.21 5.14 -1.19
N GLY A 40 -27.98 5.23 -2.27
CA GLY A 40 -27.94 6.38 -3.14
C GLY A 40 -28.23 7.59 -2.28
N THR A 41 -27.20 8.12 -1.62
CA THR A 41 -27.19 9.52 -1.25
C THR A 41 -27.31 10.20 -2.59
N SER A 42 -28.49 10.73 -2.87
CA SER A 42 -28.69 11.88 -3.74
C SER A 42 -27.84 13.02 -3.18
N GLY A 43 -26.52 12.86 -3.28
CA GLY A 43 -25.60 13.96 -3.22
C GLY A 43 -26.07 14.87 -4.32
N ALA A 44 -26.45 16.09 -3.96
CA ALA A 44 -26.67 17.14 -4.92
C ALA A 44 -25.44 17.13 -5.83
N VAL A 45 -25.61 16.61 -7.06
CA VAL A 45 -24.55 16.59 -8.06
C VAL A 45 -24.20 18.04 -8.22
N ASN A 46 -23.04 18.44 -7.72
CA ASN A 46 -22.60 19.82 -7.80
C ASN A 46 -22.51 20.14 -9.28
N ALA A 47 -23.51 20.86 -9.79
CA ALA A 47 -23.83 20.83 -11.19
C ALA A 47 -22.69 21.50 -11.96
N LYS A 48 -21.94 20.71 -12.74
CA LYS A 48 -20.72 21.21 -13.37
C LYS A 48 -21.10 22.11 -14.53
N LYS A 49 -20.83 23.40 -14.39
CA LYS A 49 -20.99 24.38 -15.46
C LYS A 49 -19.87 24.21 -16.49
N ILE A 50 -20.24 24.03 -17.74
CA ILE A 50 -19.35 23.85 -18.89
C ILE A 50 -19.73 24.89 -19.93
N GLU A 51 -18.75 25.64 -20.41
CA GLU A 51 -18.96 26.62 -21.49
C GLU A 51 -18.83 25.92 -22.85
N ILE A 52 -19.83 26.12 -23.71
CA ILE A 52 -19.77 25.73 -25.13
C ILE A 52 -19.63 26.97 -26.00
N LYS A 53 -18.91 26.84 -27.11
CA LYS A 53 -18.61 27.91 -28.07
C LYS A 53 -18.86 27.44 -29.49
N LYS A 54 -19.42 28.32 -30.32
CA LYS A 54 -19.42 28.17 -31.78
C LYS A 54 -18.03 28.51 -32.32
N GLU A 55 -17.41 27.59 -33.05
CA GLU A 55 -16.13 27.83 -33.74
C GLU A 55 -16.34 28.43 -35.13
N GLY A 56 -17.37 27.97 -35.85
CA GLY A 56 -17.65 28.38 -37.22
C GLY A 56 -18.72 27.51 -37.88
N GLU A 57 -18.97 27.74 -39.16
CA GLU A 57 -19.93 26.95 -39.96
C GLU A 57 -19.23 25.79 -40.66
N CYS A 58 -19.88 24.62 -40.72
CA CYS A 58 -19.37 23.42 -41.40
C CYS A 58 -19.64 23.41 -42.92
N GLY A 59 -20.23 24.49 -43.44
CA GLY A 59 -20.62 24.61 -44.85
C GLY A 59 -21.97 23.95 -45.18
N GLU A 60 -22.42 24.20 -46.42
CA GLU A 60 -23.67 23.67 -46.97
C GLU A 60 -23.41 22.31 -47.65
N LEU A 61 -23.31 21.26 -46.83
CA LEU A 61 -22.86 19.94 -47.29
C LEU A 61 -23.99 19.05 -47.81
N ILE A 62 -25.19 19.16 -47.23
CA ILE A 62 -26.29 18.23 -47.48
C ILE A 62 -27.64 18.96 -47.40
N THR A 63 -28.64 18.40 -48.06
CA THR A 63 -30.04 18.76 -47.85
C THR A 63 -30.78 17.63 -47.15
N TYR A 64 -31.86 17.97 -46.45
CA TYR A 64 -32.86 17.02 -45.95
C TYR A 64 -34.23 17.45 -46.43
N ARG A 65 -34.91 16.57 -47.19
CA ARG A 65 -36.21 16.85 -47.83
C ARG A 65 -36.18 18.16 -48.65
N GLY A 66 -35.10 18.35 -49.41
CA GLY A 66 -34.90 19.52 -50.28
C GLY A 66 -34.47 20.81 -49.57
N LYS A 67 -34.34 20.82 -48.24
CA LYS A 67 -33.86 22.00 -47.49
C LYS A 67 -32.39 21.84 -47.11
N ILE A 68 -31.59 22.87 -47.39
CA ILE A 68 -30.17 22.91 -47.01
C ILE A 68 -30.06 22.84 -45.48
N ILE A 69 -29.20 21.93 -45.00
CA ILE A 69 -28.89 21.82 -43.57
C ILE A 69 -27.68 22.70 -43.27
N LYS A 70 -27.90 23.78 -42.52
CA LYS A 70 -26.84 24.60 -41.95
C LYS A 70 -26.35 23.99 -40.65
N THR A 71 -25.04 23.79 -40.52
CA THR A 71 -24.43 23.17 -39.34
C THR A 71 -23.34 24.04 -38.77
N ASP A 72 -23.47 24.42 -37.51
CA ASP A 72 -22.45 25.12 -36.74
C ASP A 72 -21.60 24.12 -35.95
N TYR A 73 -20.29 24.27 -36.01
CA TYR A 73 -19.33 23.52 -35.22
C TYR A 73 -19.31 24.09 -33.80
N ILE A 74 -19.78 23.30 -32.83
CA ILE A 74 -19.87 23.69 -31.43
C ILE A 74 -18.92 22.80 -30.62
N TYR A 75 -18.20 23.40 -29.69
CA TYR A 75 -17.24 22.68 -28.86
C TYR A 75 -17.23 23.19 -27.41
N HIS A 76 -16.71 22.37 -26.50
CA HIS A 76 -16.25 22.81 -25.19
C HIS A 76 -14.76 22.50 -25.04
N GLU A 77 -14.11 23.14 -24.07
CA GLU A 77 -12.70 22.91 -23.76
C GLU A 77 -12.52 22.12 -22.48
N LYS A 78 -11.69 21.08 -22.54
CA LYS A 78 -11.26 20.29 -21.37
C LYS A 78 -9.76 20.05 -21.48
N ASN A 79 -9.01 20.47 -20.47
CA ASN A 79 -7.55 20.35 -20.40
C ASN A 79 -6.83 20.93 -21.64
N GLY A 80 -7.25 22.11 -22.09
CA GLY A 80 -6.65 22.80 -23.26
C GLY A 80 -6.98 22.18 -24.62
N LYS A 81 -7.87 21.18 -24.69
CA LYS A 81 -8.30 20.55 -25.95
C LYS A 81 -9.79 20.80 -26.19
N LYS A 82 -10.13 21.10 -27.45
CA LYS A 82 -11.51 21.27 -27.92
C LYS A 82 -12.17 19.92 -28.20
N TYR A 83 -13.39 19.73 -27.69
CA TYR A 83 -14.21 18.55 -27.93
C TYR A 83 -15.59 18.96 -28.46
N PRO A 84 -16.11 18.30 -29.51
CA PRO A 84 -17.45 18.54 -30.02
C PRO A 84 -18.54 18.48 -28.95
N ALA A 85 -19.46 19.43 -29.04
CA ALA A 85 -20.73 19.41 -28.35
C ALA A 85 -21.85 19.31 -29.40
N TYR A 86 -22.76 18.34 -29.25
CA TYR A 86 -23.84 18.11 -30.21
C TYR A 86 -25.18 18.49 -29.60
N CYS A 87 -25.86 19.44 -30.23
CA CYS A 87 -27.25 19.76 -29.91
C CYS A 87 -28.15 18.53 -30.17
N LEU A 88 -28.93 18.17 -29.15
CA LEU A 88 -29.84 17.04 -29.14
C LEU A 88 -31.25 17.43 -29.56
N GLU A 89 -31.54 18.73 -29.70
CA GLU A 89 -32.85 19.19 -30.15
C GLU A 89 -33.00 19.10 -31.67
N LYS A 90 -34.25 19.07 -32.12
CA LYS A 90 -34.62 19.11 -33.53
C LYS A 90 -34.25 20.49 -34.04
N ALA A 91 -33.34 20.54 -35.02
CA ALA A 91 -32.79 21.79 -35.56
C ALA A 91 -33.86 22.89 -35.71
N LYS A 92 -33.86 23.86 -34.79
CA LYS A 92 -34.56 25.13 -34.95
C LYS A 92 -33.61 26.06 -35.70
N TYR A 93 -34.13 26.78 -36.69
CA TYR A 93 -33.33 27.61 -37.58
C TYR A 93 -32.65 28.74 -36.79
N GLY A 94 -31.31 28.78 -36.84
CA GLY A 94 -30.49 29.91 -36.41
C GLY A 94 -30.01 29.82 -34.96
N ILE A 95 -28.79 29.31 -34.78
CA ILE A 95 -27.99 29.57 -33.57
C ILE A 95 -27.34 30.96 -33.76
N SER A 96 -27.27 31.76 -32.69
CA SER A 96 -26.67 33.09 -32.75
C SER A 96 -25.22 33.01 -33.24
N ALA A 97 -24.80 33.98 -34.06
CA ALA A 97 -23.44 34.03 -34.61
C ALA A 97 -22.34 34.05 -33.52
N ASN A 98 -22.69 34.49 -32.31
CA ASN A 98 -21.81 34.63 -31.15
C ASN A 98 -22.21 33.66 -30.01
N LEU A 99 -22.59 32.42 -30.33
CA LEU A 99 -22.98 31.46 -29.28
C LEU A 99 -21.80 31.17 -28.34
N THR A 100 -21.91 31.73 -27.15
CA THR A 100 -21.23 31.30 -25.94
C THR A 100 -22.31 30.99 -24.92
N GLU A 101 -22.44 29.73 -24.54
CA GLU A 101 -23.52 29.30 -23.64
C GLU A 101 -22.97 28.45 -22.50
N THR A 102 -23.56 28.62 -21.32
CA THR A 102 -23.24 27.81 -20.14
C THR A 102 -24.20 26.64 -20.06
N ILE A 103 -23.62 25.45 -20.14
CA ILE A 103 -24.29 24.17 -19.98
C ILE A 103 -24.09 23.66 -18.56
N ILE A 104 -25.18 23.25 -17.93
CA ILE A 104 -25.21 22.55 -16.66
C ILE A 104 -25.14 21.04 -16.98
N SER A 105 -23.99 20.43 -16.71
CA SER A 105 -23.80 18.98 -16.88
C SER A 105 -24.56 18.21 -15.80
N GLU A 106 -25.42 17.29 -16.22
CA GLU A 106 -26.20 16.40 -15.34
C GLU A 106 -25.55 15.02 -15.16
N GLY A 107 -24.40 14.79 -15.79
CA GLY A 107 -23.65 13.53 -15.70
C GLY A 107 -23.57 12.83 -17.05
N ASN A 108 -23.35 11.53 -17.03
CA ASN A 108 -23.25 10.72 -18.24
C ASN A 108 -24.61 10.55 -18.92
N ILE A 109 -24.64 10.52 -20.26
CA ILE A 109 -25.83 10.10 -21.01
C ILE A 109 -26.19 8.67 -20.63
N HIS A 110 -27.46 8.45 -20.28
CA HIS A 110 -28.02 7.14 -19.94
C HIS A 110 -28.71 6.44 -21.12
N ASP A 111 -29.05 7.16 -22.19
CA ASP A 111 -29.55 6.56 -23.43
C ASP A 111 -28.40 5.85 -24.15
N ILE A 112 -28.32 4.53 -23.98
CA ILE A 112 -27.27 3.68 -24.57
C ILE A 112 -27.30 3.74 -26.09
N LYS A 113 -28.48 3.86 -26.72
CA LYS A 113 -28.59 3.91 -28.18
C LYS A 113 -28.00 5.23 -28.68
N LEU A 114 -28.38 6.36 -28.08
CA LEU A 114 -27.80 7.65 -28.40
C LEU A 114 -26.29 7.66 -28.16
N TRP A 115 -25.82 7.13 -27.03
CA TRP A 115 -24.40 7.02 -26.72
C TRP A 115 -23.64 6.24 -27.81
N LYS A 116 -24.17 5.11 -28.29
CA LYS A 116 -23.58 4.33 -29.40
C LYS A 116 -23.45 5.13 -30.69
N TYR A 117 -24.45 5.94 -31.03
CA TYR A 117 -24.39 6.82 -32.20
C TYR A 117 -23.28 7.87 -32.06
N ILE A 118 -23.08 8.41 -30.85
CA ILE A 118 -22.05 9.41 -30.59
C ILE A 118 -20.65 8.78 -30.62
N ILE A 119 -20.44 7.63 -29.96
CA ILE A 119 -19.11 6.98 -29.90
C ILE A 119 -18.66 6.34 -31.21
N ASN A 120 -19.58 6.10 -32.14
CA ASN A 120 -19.25 5.68 -33.52
C ASN A 120 -19.07 6.87 -34.48
N GLY A 121 -19.29 8.11 -34.01
CA GLY A 121 -19.04 9.33 -34.75
C GLY A 121 -17.82 10.10 -34.24
N TYR A 122 -17.67 11.34 -34.70
CA TYR A 122 -16.60 12.25 -34.33
C TYR A 122 -16.86 12.86 -32.94
N PRO A 123 -15.87 12.96 -32.03
CA PRO A 123 -14.43 12.76 -32.24
C PRO A 123 -13.91 11.35 -31.90
N TYR A 124 -14.79 10.43 -31.47
CA TYR A 124 -14.37 9.07 -31.06
C TYR A 124 -13.89 8.22 -32.23
N LYS A 125 -14.42 8.51 -33.43
CA LYS A 125 -13.82 8.20 -34.71
C LYS A 125 -13.22 9.46 -35.32
N THR A 126 -12.00 9.35 -35.82
CA THR A 126 -11.35 10.41 -36.59
C THR A 126 -12.12 10.65 -37.89
N TYR A 127 -11.95 11.84 -38.48
CA TYR A 127 -12.61 12.14 -39.76
C TYR A 127 -12.14 11.19 -40.87
N GLN A 128 -10.87 10.74 -40.84
CA GLN A 128 -10.35 9.75 -41.78
C GLN A 128 -11.00 8.38 -41.60
N GLU A 129 -11.17 7.91 -40.36
CA GLU A 129 -11.90 6.66 -40.10
C GLU A 129 -13.34 6.73 -40.60
N LEU A 130 -13.95 7.91 -40.61
CA LEU A 130 -15.31 8.11 -41.14
C LEU A 130 -15.36 8.27 -42.67
N GLY A 131 -14.21 8.38 -43.35
CA GLY A 131 -14.13 8.64 -44.79
C GLY A 131 -14.36 10.11 -45.17
N CYS A 132 -14.32 11.02 -44.21
CA CYS A 132 -14.42 12.46 -44.41
C CYS A 132 -13.06 13.07 -44.74
N LYS A 133 -13.07 14.24 -45.39
CA LYS A 133 -11.84 15.00 -45.70
C LYS A 133 -11.36 15.86 -44.53
N ASN A 134 -12.26 16.32 -43.69
CA ASN A 134 -11.98 17.24 -42.58
C ASN A 134 -12.95 17.03 -41.40
N LYS A 135 -12.71 17.75 -40.31
CA LYS A 135 -13.51 17.67 -39.09
C LYS A 135 -14.94 18.20 -39.27
N GLU A 136 -15.15 19.16 -40.17
CA GLU A 136 -16.45 19.78 -40.44
C GLU A 136 -17.41 18.77 -41.08
N GLU A 137 -16.97 18.04 -42.10
CA GLU A 137 -17.73 16.94 -42.72
C GLU A 137 -18.07 15.86 -41.69
N ALA A 138 -17.10 15.45 -40.86
CA ALA A 138 -17.29 14.42 -39.83
C ALA A 138 -18.22 14.86 -38.69
N TYR A 139 -18.10 16.12 -38.25
CA TYR A 139 -18.98 16.72 -37.26
C TYR A 139 -20.42 16.82 -37.79
N SER A 140 -20.60 17.32 -39.02
CA SER A 140 -21.91 17.37 -39.68
C SER A 140 -22.53 15.99 -39.82
N ALA A 141 -21.76 14.98 -40.23
CA ALA A 141 -22.23 13.61 -40.33
C ALA A 141 -22.67 13.06 -38.96
N THR A 142 -21.86 13.28 -37.92
CA THR A 142 -22.18 12.83 -36.55
C THR A 142 -23.43 13.51 -36.01
N LYS A 143 -23.57 14.83 -36.23
CA LYS A 143 -24.77 15.58 -35.85
C LYS A 143 -26.02 14.99 -36.52
N GLN A 144 -25.96 14.66 -37.81
CA GLN A 144 -27.12 14.07 -38.49
C GLN A 144 -27.41 12.64 -38.07
N ALA A 145 -26.39 11.82 -37.79
CA ALA A 145 -26.58 10.49 -37.23
C ALA A 145 -27.31 10.54 -35.87
N ILE A 146 -26.95 11.49 -35.01
CA ILE A 146 -27.66 11.76 -33.74
C ILE A 146 -29.14 12.12 -34.01
N GLN A 147 -29.41 12.99 -34.99
CA GLN A 147 -30.78 13.38 -35.36
C GLN A 147 -31.59 12.18 -35.91
N ILE A 148 -30.98 11.27 -36.66
CA ILE A 148 -31.61 10.00 -37.10
C ILE A 148 -31.97 9.15 -35.89
N CYS A 149 -31.06 9.02 -34.92
CA CYS A 149 -31.30 8.25 -33.69
C CYS A 149 -32.51 8.79 -32.91
N LEU A 150 -32.52 10.10 -32.66
CA LEU A 150 -33.52 10.78 -31.81
C LEU A 150 -34.87 10.94 -32.51
N TYR A 151 -34.88 11.35 -33.78
CA TYR A 151 -36.10 11.78 -34.49
C TYR A 151 -36.57 10.81 -35.57
N LYS A 152 -35.89 9.66 -35.73
CA LYS A 152 -36.20 8.66 -36.76
C LYS A 152 -36.24 9.25 -38.17
N ASN A 153 -35.38 10.24 -38.44
CA ASN A 153 -35.19 10.77 -39.78
C ASN A 153 -34.75 9.65 -40.73
N ARG A 154 -35.29 9.65 -41.94
CA ARG A 154 -34.94 8.66 -42.97
C ARG A 154 -33.65 9.07 -43.66
N ILE A 155 -32.71 8.13 -43.81
CA ILE A 155 -31.42 8.41 -44.45
C ILE A 155 -31.59 8.76 -45.94
N GLU A 156 -32.63 8.24 -46.58
CA GLU A 156 -32.93 8.43 -48.01
C GLU A 156 -33.37 9.86 -48.35
N ASP A 157 -33.89 10.57 -47.33
CA ASP A 157 -34.33 11.96 -47.43
C ASP A 157 -33.14 12.94 -47.44
N TYR A 158 -31.92 12.46 -47.15
CA TYR A 158 -30.70 13.26 -47.26
C TYR A 158 -30.14 13.21 -48.70
N LYS A 159 -29.74 14.37 -49.25
CA LYS A 159 -29.08 14.47 -50.56
C LYS A 159 -27.78 15.27 -50.49
N PRO A 160 -26.72 14.85 -51.20
CA PRO A 160 -25.41 15.48 -51.11
C PRO A 160 -25.35 16.78 -51.91
N ILE A 161 -24.58 17.75 -51.42
CA ILE A 161 -24.14 18.93 -52.17
C ILE A 161 -22.64 18.77 -52.46
N GLY A 162 -22.32 18.52 -53.73
CA GLY A 162 -20.94 18.28 -54.18
C GLY A 162 -20.28 17.04 -53.56
N GLU A 163 -18.97 16.92 -53.75
CA GLU A 163 -18.18 15.78 -53.26
C GLU A 163 -18.06 15.74 -51.73
N ALA A 164 -18.03 16.90 -51.08
CA ALA A 164 -18.04 16.99 -49.62
C ALA A 164 -19.35 16.46 -49.04
N GLY A 165 -20.49 16.76 -49.68
CA GLY A 165 -21.78 16.20 -49.32
C GLY A 165 -21.86 14.69 -49.48
N LYS A 166 -21.27 14.13 -50.55
CA LYS A 166 -21.22 12.67 -50.75
C LYS A 166 -20.47 11.98 -49.61
N ARG A 167 -19.27 12.45 -49.27
CA ARG A 167 -18.50 11.92 -48.12
C ARG A 167 -19.26 12.05 -46.81
N THR A 168 -19.93 13.18 -46.61
CA THR A 168 -20.75 13.42 -45.41
C THR A 168 -21.89 12.40 -45.31
N ILE A 169 -22.62 12.12 -46.39
CA ILE A 169 -23.71 11.12 -46.37
C ILE A 169 -23.18 9.71 -46.13
N GLU A 170 -22.07 9.33 -46.76
CA GLU A 170 -21.46 8.02 -46.52
C GLU A 170 -20.97 7.89 -45.07
N ALA A 171 -20.44 8.96 -44.47
CA ALA A 171 -20.11 8.98 -43.06
C ALA A 171 -21.37 8.85 -42.17
N ILE A 172 -22.50 9.50 -42.50
CA ILE A 172 -23.76 9.34 -41.75
C ILE A 172 -24.17 7.86 -41.74
N LYS A 173 -24.20 7.21 -42.92
CA LYS A 173 -24.53 5.78 -43.05
C LYS A 173 -23.59 4.90 -42.25
N LYS A 174 -22.28 5.18 -42.34
CA LYS A 174 -21.26 4.42 -41.60
C LYS A 174 -21.46 4.52 -40.09
N ILE A 175 -21.77 5.71 -39.58
CA ILE A 175 -22.04 5.93 -38.16
C ILE A 175 -23.31 5.20 -37.73
N THR A 176 -24.42 5.35 -38.47
CA THR A 176 -25.69 4.70 -38.14
C THR A 176 -25.56 3.18 -38.14
N ASP A 177 -24.95 2.61 -39.17
CA ASP A 177 -24.78 1.17 -39.29
C ASP A 177 -23.87 0.61 -38.20
N SER A 178 -22.77 1.31 -37.88
CA SER A 178 -21.85 0.90 -36.81
C SER A 178 -22.52 0.97 -35.44
N ALA A 179 -23.33 2.01 -35.20
CA ALA A 179 -24.03 2.20 -33.94
C ALA A 179 -25.10 1.12 -33.70
N GLU A 180 -25.91 0.77 -34.71
CA GLU A 180 -26.93 -0.28 -34.59
C GLU A 180 -26.32 -1.68 -34.42
N LYS A 181 -25.14 -1.93 -35.00
CA LYS A 181 -24.42 -3.20 -34.87
C LYS A 181 -23.53 -3.28 -33.62
N SER A 182 -23.29 -2.15 -32.93
CA SER A 182 -22.33 -2.06 -31.83
C SER A 182 -22.77 -2.89 -30.61
N LYS A 183 -21.84 -3.71 -30.12
CA LYS A 183 -21.93 -4.44 -28.85
C LYS A 183 -21.25 -3.71 -27.69
N GLU A 184 -20.77 -2.49 -27.91
CA GLU A 184 -20.13 -1.72 -26.86
C GLU A 184 -21.11 -1.38 -25.73
N GLU A 185 -20.58 -1.35 -24.52
CA GLU A 185 -21.29 -0.99 -23.30
C GLU A 185 -20.58 0.21 -22.67
N GLN A 186 -21.36 1.11 -22.08
CA GLN A 186 -20.81 2.21 -21.32
C GLN A 186 -20.13 1.65 -20.06
N LYS A 187 -18.83 1.96 -19.89
CA LYS A 187 -18.04 1.47 -18.76
C LYS A 187 -17.96 2.52 -17.66
N PRO A 188 -17.96 2.12 -16.38
CA PRO A 188 -17.79 3.05 -15.27
C PRO A 188 -16.37 3.66 -15.30
N SER A 189 -16.28 4.94 -14.97
CA SER A 189 -15.00 5.65 -14.84
C SER A 189 -14.38 5.40 -13.46
N SER A 190 -14.15 4.14 -13.11
CA SER A 190 -13.60 3.76 -11.81
C SER A 190 -12.61 2.60 -11.89
N VAL A 191 -11.69 2.60 -10.93
CA VAL A 191 -10.68 1.57 -10.68
C VAL A 191 -10.78 1.26 -9.19
N ASN A 192 -10.69 -0.01 -8.82
CA ASN A 192 -10.68 -0.40 -7.41
C ASN A 192 -9.39 -1.14 -7.13
N ILE A 193 -8.76 -0.84 -6.00
CA ILE A 193 -7.60 -1.58 -5.50
C ILE A 193 -8.12 -2.71 -4.60
N LYS A 194 -7.58 -3.92 -4.78
CA LYS A 194 -7.93 -5.09 -3.97
C LYS A 194 -6.66 -5.74 -3.44
N SER A 195 -6.64 -6.06 -2.16
CA SER A 195 -5.62 -6.93 -1.59
C SER A 195 -5.95 -8.40 -1.88
N ILE A 196 -4.94 -9.18 -2.26
CA ILE A 196 -5.07 -10.62 -2.53
C ILE A 196 -5.00 -11.42 -1.22
N ASN A 197 -4.10 -11.01 -0.32
CA ASN A 197 -3.98 -11.55 1.03
C ASN A 197 -4.62 -10.56 2.00
N GLU A 198 -5.24 -11.03 3.08
CA GLU A 198 -5.90 -10.15 4.06
C GLU A 198 -4.89 -9.32 4.86
N ASN A 199 -3.80 -9.95 5.30
CA ASN A 199 -2.83 -9.37 6.23
C ASN A 199 -1.44 -9.28 5.61
N PHE A 200 -0.63 -8.38 6.16
CA PHE A 200 0.82 -8.39 5.93
C PHE A 200 1.44 -9.62 6.60
N GLU A 201 2.22 -10.36 5.84
CA GLU A 201 2.91 -11.57 6.28
C GLU A 201 4.40 -11.45 6.04
N GLN A 202 5.22 -12.26 6.71
CA GLN A 202 6.66 -12.30 6.41
C GLN A 202 6.85 -12.70 4.94
N ASP A 203 7.63 -11.91 4.19
CA ASP A 203 7.88 -12.19 2.78
C ASP A 203 8.70 -13.48 2.60
N ASN A 204 8.32 -14.25 1.59
CA ASN A 204 8.89 -15.57 1.33
C ASN A 204 10.22 -15.52 0.56
N ILE A 205 10.52 -14.41 -0.12
CA ILE A 205 11.76 -14.20 -0.88
C ILE A 205 12.78 -13.44 -0.02
N GLN A 206 12.33 -12.37 0.65
CA GLN A 206 13.13 -11.52 1.53
C GLN A 206 12.55 -11.48 2.94
N GLN A 207 12.98 -12.44 3.76
CA GLN A 207 12.46 -12.70 5.10
C GLN A 207 12.58 -11.52 6.09
N GLU A 208 13.39 -10.51 5.79
CA GLU A 208 13.53 -9.25 6.53
C GLU A 208 12.38 -8.24 6.28
N TYR A 209 11.48 -8.54 5.34
CA TYR A 209 10.32 -7.71 5.01
C TYR A 209 8.99 -8.38 5.39
N LEU A 210 7.98 -7.56 5.67
CA LEU A 210 6.59 -7.95 5.48
C LEU A 210 6.18 -7.69 4.04
N SER A 211 5.28 -8.51 3.50
CA SER A 211 4.69 -8.30 2.19
C SER A 211 3.17 -8.46 2.19
N LYS A 212 2.54 -7.78 1.24
CA LYS A 212 1.13 -7.96 0.88
C LYS A 212 0.96 -7.68 -0.61
N THR A 213 0.22 -8.55 -1.29
CA THR A 213 0.01 -8.47 -2.75
C THR A 213 -1.33 -7.83 -3.05
N TYR A 214 -1.36 -7.03 -4.11
CA TYR A 214 -2.52 -6.27 -4.56
C TYR A 214 -2.73 -6.42 -6.06
N GLU A 215 -3.96 -6.17 -6.47
CA GLU A 215 -4.38 -6.08 -7.86
C GLU A 215 -5.36 -4.91 -8.03
N ILE A 216 -5.54 -4.48 -9.28
CA ILE A 216 -6.54 -3.47 -9.62
C ILE A 216 -7.65 -4.09 -10.45
N ASN A 217 -8.89 -3.66 -10.20
CA ASN A 217 -10.07 -4.13 -10.91
C ASN A 217 -10.84 -2.96 -11.54
N THR A 218 -11.12 -3.07 -12.84
CA THR A 218 -11.96 -2.14 -13.59
C THR A 218 -12.63 -2.87 -14.75
N ASN A 219 -13.82 -2.42 -15.13
CA ASN A 219 -14.57 -2.95 -16.28
C ASN A 219 -14.20 -2.25 -17.59
N ALA A 220 -13.37 -1.20 -17.54
CA ALA A 220 -12.86 -0.47 -18.69
C ALA A 220 -11.50 -1.05 -19.13
N ASN A 221 -11.18 -0.93 -20.43
CA ASN A 221 -9.88 -1.35 -20.92
C ASN A 221 -8.79 -0.39 -20.44
N TYR A 222 -7.62 -0.93 -20.12
CA TYR A 222 -6.43 -0.18 -19.75
C TYR A 222 -5.17 -0.97 -20.10
N SER A 223 -4.10 -0.28 -20.46
CA SER A 223 -2.85 -0.90 -20.88
C SER A 223 -1.86 -1.12 -19.74
N LYS A 224 -1.80 -0.16 -18.81
CA LYS A 224 -0.85 -0.12 -17.70
C LYS A 224 -1.33 0.79 -16.58
N TYR A 225 -0.74 0.65 -15.40
CA TYR A 225 -1.01 1.52 -14.25
C TYR A 225 0.28 1.79 -13.46
N ASN A 226 0.31 2.91 -12.76
CA ASN A 226 1.39 3.25 -11.83
C ASN A 226 0.90 3.10 -10.39
N ALA A 227 1.68 2.42 -9.56
CA ALA A 227 1.44 2.28 -8.14
C ALA A 227 2.45 3.09 -7.34
N SER A 228 1.98 3.73 -6.28
CA SER A 228 2.79 4.52 -5.35
C SER A 228 2.24 4.38 -3.94
N VAL A 229 3.11 4.58 -2.94
CA VAL A 229 2.73 4.62 -1.53
C VAL A 229 2.95 6.03 -1.03
N GLU A 230 1.89 6.65 -0.53
CA GLU A 230 1.91 7.99 0.03
C GLU A 230 1.79 7.97 1.55
N ARG A 231 2.45 8.97 2.15
CA ARG A 231 2.58 9.14 3.59
C ARG A 231 1.36 9.87 4.16
N ILE A 232 0.69 9.33 5.18
CA ILE A 232 -0.46 10.01 5.84
C ILE A 232 0.02 10.97 6.94
N LYS A 233 1.17 10.68 7.59
CA LYS A 233 1.79 11.51 8.65
C LYS A 233 3.32 11.53 8.50
N ALA A 234 3.99 12.49 9.15
CA ALA A 234 5.44 12.73 9.05
C ALA A 234 6.33 11.59 9.60
N ILE A 235 5.80 10.64 10.37
CA ILE A 235 6.57 9.53 10.95
C ILE A 235 6.17 8.26 10.21
N ILE A 236 6.97 7.88 9.21
CA ILE A 236 6.85 6.63 8.47
C ILE A 236 8.20 5.93 8.45
N PRO A 237 8.23 4.60 8.51
CA PRO A 237 9.45 3.85 8.28
C PRO A 237 9.96 4.06 6.85
N GLU A 238 11.22 4.48 6.74
CA GLU A 238 11.93 4.49 5.47
C GLU A 238 12.03 3.07 4.91
N GLY A 239 12.17 2.94 3.58
CA GLY A 239 12.43 1.65 2.93
C GLY A 239 11.22 0.81 2.54
N ILE A 240 9.99 1.36 2.54
CA ILE A 240 8.84 0.72 1.88
C ILE A 240 9.11 0.65 0.38
N LYS A 241 8.88 -0.52 -0.23
CA LYS A 241 9.10 -0.77 -1.65
C LYS A 241 7.81 -1.21 -2.34
N ILE A 242 7.70 -0.84 -3.60
CA ILE A 242 6.69 -1.38 -4.52
C ILE A 242 7.41 -2.23 -5.54
N THR A 243 6.94 -3.46 -5.71
CA THR A 243 7.61 -4.49 -6.49
C THR A 243 6.62 -5.27 -7.33
N ASP A 244 7.13 -6.02 -8.31
CA ASP A 244 6.41 -7.18 -8.83
C ASP A 244 6.30 -8.30 -7.78
N ILE A 245 5.63 -9.40 -8.14
CA ILE A 245 5.48 -10.56 -7.24
C ILE A 245 6.81 -11.25 -6.86
N ASN A 246 7.90 -10.95 -7.59
CA ASN A 246 9.24 -11.52 -7.41
C ASN A 246 10.20 -10.57 -6.67
N ASN A 247 9.69 -9.49 -6.06
CA ASN A 247 10.46 -8.45 -5.37
C ASN A 247 11.33 -7.56 -6.25
N ASN A 248 11.11 -7.52 -7.57
CA ASN A 248 11.78 -6.55 -8.42
C ASN A 248 11.08 -5.19 -8.27
N GLU A 249 11.82 -4.17 -7.82
CA GLU A 249 11.26 -2.83 -7.63
C GLU A 249 10.83 -2.21 -8.96
N LYS A 250 9.56 -1.80 -9.02
CA LYS A 250 8.97 -1.10 -10.16
C LYS A 250 7.71 -0.36 -9.72
N ALA A 251 7.44 0.75 -10.39
CA ALA A 251 6.25 1.57 -10.13
C ALA A 251 5.18 1.40 -11.22
N GLU A 252 5.55 0.99 -12.44
CA GLU A 252 4.62 0.84 -13.58
C GLU A 252 4.36 -0.63 -13.90
N PHE A 253 3.09 -1.02 -13.94
CA PHE A 253 2.63 -2.40 -14.10
C PHE A 253 1.75 -2.52 -15.35
N ALA A 254 1.86 -3.63 -16.05
CA ALA A 254 1.01 -3.95 -17.19
C ALA A 254 -0.44 -4.23 -16.75
N SER A 255 -1.35 -4.26 -17.72
CA SER A 255 -2.76 -4.61 -17.48
C SER A 255 -2.87 -5.95 -16.75
N LYS A 256 -3.65 -5.98 -15.66
CA LYS A 256 -3.85 -7.14 -14.76
C LYS A 256 -2.60 -7.69 -14.08
N GLU A 257 -1.43 -7.08 -14.28
CA GLU A 257 -0.23 -7.42 -13.50
C GLU A 257 -0.50 -7.08 -12.03
N LYS A 258 -0.02 -7.93 -11.12
CA LYS A 258 -0.16 -7.74 -9.67
C LYS A 258 1.06 -6.99 -9.14
N PHE A 259 0.89 -6.21 -8.10
CA PHE A 259 1.99 -5.54 -7.40
C PHE A 259 2.07 -5.99 -5.95
N LYS A 260 3.25 -5.91 -5.36
CA LYS A 260 3.51 -6.30 -3.98
C LYS A 260 4.18 -5.14 -3.25
N ILE A 261 3.70 -4.85 -2.05
CA ILE A 261 4.29 -3.84 -1.16
C ILE A 261 5.16 -4.58 -0.13
N LEU A 262 6.40 -4.15 0.01
CA LEU A 262 7.35 -4.67 1.00
C LEU A 262 7.63 -3.62 2.07
N ILE A 263 7.61 -4.04 3.33
CA ILE A 263 7.83 -3.16 4.50
C ILE A 263 8.94 -3.74 5.38
N PRO A 264 10.07 -3.05 5.60
CA PRO A 264 11.17 -3.55 6.42
C PRO A 264 10.73 -3.81 7.87
N ILE A 265 10.86 -5.05 8.37
CA ILE A 265 10.35 -5.44 9.70
C ILE A 265 11.05 -4.64 10.82
N ASN A 266 12.33 -4.33 10.65
CA ASN A 266 13.14 -3.57 11.62
C ASN A 266 12.65 -2.13 11.85
N HIS A 267 11.84 -1.57 10.94
CA HIS A 267 11.29 -0.23 11.07
C HIS A 267 9.84 -0.21 11.58
N ILE A 268 9.25 -1.36 11.90
CA ILE A 268 7.84 -1.50 12.29
C ILE A 268 7.70 -1.47 13.83
N ASN A 269 7.90 -0.30 14.42
CA ASN A 269 7.82 -0.11 15.89
C ASN A 269 6.40 0.18 16.40
N GLN A 270 5.50 0.58 15.51
CA GLN A 270 4.11 0.90 15.81
C GLN A 270 3.21 0.50 14.63
N GLU A 271 1.92 0.36 14.92
CA GLU A 271 0.90 0.23 13.88
C GLU A 271 0.82 1.55 13.09
N THR A 272 0.80 1.45 11.76
CA THR A 272 0.83 2.64 10.89
C THR A 272 -0.03 2.41 9.65
N GLU A 273 -0.87 3.40 9.38
CA GLU A 273 -1.69 3.48 8.17
C GLU A 273 -0.94 4.24 7.07
N PHE A 274 -1.10 3.82 5.83
CA PHE A 274 -0.51 4.45 4.65
C PHE A 274 -1.51 4.45 3.49
N LYS A 275 -1.27 5.32 2.49
CA LYS A 275 -2.06 5.39 1.27
C LYS A 275 -1.38 4.60 0.17
N ILE A 276 -2.14 3.79 -0.53
CA ILE A 276 -1.77 3.19 -1.81
C ILE A 276 -2.47 4.00 -2.88
N LYS A 277 -1.71 4.56 -3.80
CA LYS A 277 -2.21 5.40 -4.88
C LYS A 277 -1.93 4.74 -6.23
N ILE A 278 -3.00 4.51 -6.98
CA ILE A 278 -2.95 4.01 -8.35
C ILE A 278 -3.30 5.13 -9.32
N ASN A 279 -2.48 5.30 -10.35
CA ASN A 279 -2.77 6.17 -11.48
C ASN A 279 -2.83 5.35 -12.77
N THR A 280 -3.90 5.47 -13.54
CA THR A 280 -4.06 4.74 -14.81
C THR A 280 -4.88 5.52 -15.82
N LYS A 281 -4.80 5.11 -17.08
CA LYS A 281 -5.65 5.60 -18.17
C LYS A 281 -6.61 4.50 -18.58
N ILE A 282 -7.91 4.73 -18.45
CA ILE A 282 -8.95 3.76 -18.80
C ILE A 282 -9.79 4.25 -19.99
N GLU A 283 -10.22 3.33 -20.83
CA GLU A 283 -11.06 3.60 -22.01
C GLU A 283 -12.55 3.61 -21.63
N THR A 284 -13.15 4.80 -21.48
CA THR A 284 -14.55 4.97 -21.05
C THR A 284 -15.44 5.67 -22.08
N LYS A 285 -14.85 6.37 -23.06
CA LYS A 285 -15.57 7.17 -24.09
C LYS A 285 -16.73 8.00 -23.48
N PRO A 286 -16.44 8.89 -22.51
CA PRO A 286 -17.46 9.54 -21.70
C PRO A 286 -18.24 10.59 -22.50
N VAL A 287 -19.56 10.49 -22.49
CA VAL A 287 -20.45 11.49 -23.11
C VAL A 287 -21.34 12.06 -22.03
N LEU A 288 -21.20 13.35 -21.76
CA LEU A 288 -22.00 14.03 -20.75
C LEU A 288 -23.29 14.57 -21.37
N TYR A 289 -24.38 14.49 -20.61
CA TYR A 289 -25.62 15.17 -20.90
C TYR A 289 -25.61 16.53 -20.23
N GLY A 290 -26.00 17.57 -20.97
CA GLY A 290 -26.02 18.93 -20.45
C GLY A 290 -27.25 19.72 -20.88
N LYS A 291 -27.75 20.55 -19.97
CA LYS A 291 -28.87 21.49 -20.18
C LYS A 291 -28.38 22.92 -20.17
N THR A 292 -28.98 23.81 -20.96
CA THR A 292 -28.70 25.25 -20.85
C THR A 292 -29.19 25.80 -19.50
N ALA A 293 -28.50 26.79 -18.97
CA ALA A 293 -28.86 27.40 -17.68
C ALA A 293 -30.20 28.16 -17.71
N ASN A 294 -30.60 28.69 -18.88
CA ASN A 294 -31.88 29.36 -19.06
C ASN A 294 -32.88 28.36 -19.66
N SER A 295 -34.00 28.15 -18.96
CA SER A 295 -34.95 27.03 -19.06
C SER A 295 -35.75 26.88 -20.38
N ALA A 296 -35.27 27.45 -21.49
CA ALA A 296 -36.00 27.47 -22.76
C ALA A 296 -35.28 26.81 -23.96
N ASN A 297 -34.01 26.40 -23.88
CA ASN A 297 -33.27 25.94 -25.06
C ASN A 297 -32.39 24.69 -24.87
N GLU A 298 -32.19 24.04 -26.02
CA GLU A 298 -31.23 23.01 -26.43
C GLU A 298 -30.48 22.16 -25.40
N ASN A 299 -30.82 20.87 -25.33
CA ASN A 299 -29.99 19.88 -24.65
C ASN A 299 -28.74 19.53 -25.49
N TYR A 300 -27.62 19.24 -24.84
CA TYR A 300 -26.36 18.93 -25.51
C TYR A 300 -25.74 17.61 -25.03
N ALA A 301 -25.18 16.86 -25.98
CA ALA A 301 -24.20 15.82 -25.70
C ALA A 301 -22.78 16.39 -25.80
N LEU A 302 -22.02 16.30 -24.71
CA LEU A 302 -20.65 16.79 -24.62
C LEU A 302 -19.68 15.61 -24.73
N THR A 303 -18.92 15.55 -25.82
CA THR A 303 -17.91 14.49 -26.03
C THR A 303 -16.60 14.79 -25.29
N SER A 304 -15.69 13.83 -25.18
CA SER A 304 -14.40 14.01 -24.49
C SER A 304 -13.36 13.06 -25.09
N ALA A 305 -12.18 12.99 -24.48
CA ALA A 305 -11.16 12.01 -24.86
C ALA A 305 -11.67 10.58 -24.71
N VAL A 306 -11.17 9.67 -25.56
CA VAL A 306 -11.42 8.23 -25.49
C VAL A 306 -11.04 7.66 -24.12
N TYR A 307 -9.93 8.16 -23.56
CA TYR A 307 -9.36 7.71 -22.29
C TYR A 307 -9.51 8.77 -21.20
N GLU A 308 -9.76 8.32 -19.97
CA GLU A 308 -9.75 9.14 -18.77
C GLU A 308 -8.60 8.75 -17.86
N ASN A 309 -7.91 9.75 -17.29
CA ASN A 309 -6.95 9.53 -16.21
C ASN A 309 -7.74 9.28 -14.92
N ILE A 310 -7.47 8.16 -14.27
CA ILE A 310 -8.06 7.80 -12.99
C ILE A 310 -6.96 7.77 -11.95
N GLU A 311 -7.25 8.41 -10.83
CA GLU A 311 -6.50 8.32 -9.59
C GLU A 311 -7.39 7.58 -8.59
N GLU A 312 -6.90 6.45 -8.07
CA GLU A 312 -7.58 5.67 -7.05
C GLU A 312 -6.69 5.57 -5.80
N ILE A 313 -7.29 5.73 -4.62
CA ILE A 313 -6.58 5.73 -3.35
C ILE A 313 -7.21 4.72 -2.41
N MET A 314 -6.39 3.82 -1.87
CA MET A 314 -6.78 2.89 -0.80
C MET A 314 -5.93 3.13 0.45
N LEU A 315 -6.56 3.07 1.62
CA LEU A 315 -5.85 3.04 2.89
C LEU A 315 -5.56 1.58 3.26
N ASP A 316 -4.35 1.30 3.73
CA ASP A 316 -4.01 0.01 4.32
C ASP A 316 -3.12 0.24 5.54
N THR A 317 -3.03 -0.77 6.41
CA THR A 317 -2.34 -0.68 7.69
C THR A 317 -1.47 -1.92 7.91
N TYR A 318 -0.26 -1.70 8.42
CA TYR A 318 0.56 -2.78 8.96
C TYR A 318 0.68 -2.65 10.48
N LEU A 319 0.78 -3.79 11.15
CA LEU A 319 0.85 -3.87 12.61
C LEU A 319 2.30 -3.83 13.09
N LYS A 320 2.51 -3.31 14.30
CA LYS A 320 3.83 -3.28 14.94
C LYS A 320 4.46 -4.68 15.04
N ASN A 321 5.79 -4.77 14.90
CA ASN A 321 6.55 -5.97 15.15
C ASN A 321 6.61 -6.22 16.66
N THR A 322 6.17 -7.38 17.13
CA THR A 322 6.27 -7.79 18.53
C THR A 322 7.15 -9.01 18.76
N THR A 323 7.95 -9.38 17.77
CA THR A 323 8.89 -10.50 17.86
C THR A 323 9.90 -10.25 18.97
N SER A 324 10.06 -11.19 19.89
CA SER A 324 10.97 -11.01 21.04
C SER A 324 11.60 -12.32 21.49
N LEU A 325 12.82 -12.25 22.00
CA LEU A 325 13.55 -13.34 22.62
C LEU A 325 13.78 -13.03 24.10
N LYS A 326 13.35 -13.92 24.99
CA LYS A 326 13.65 -13.89 26.41
C LYS A 326 14.58 -15.03 26.79
N ILE A 327 15.76 -14.71 27.31
CA ILE A 327 16.72 -15.68 27.84
C ILE A 327 16.59 -15.67 29.36
N ILE A 328 16.44 -16.84 29.97
CA ILE A 328 16.34 -17.04 31.41
C ILE A 328 17.53 -17.88 31.87
N LYS A 329 18.23 -17.43 32.90
CA LYS A 329 19.35 -18.16 33.50
C LYS A 329 19.03 -18.64 34.90
N ARG A 330 19.30 -19.93 35.16
CA ARG A 330 19.11 -20.57 36.47
C ARG A 330 20.30 -21.41 36.89
N ASP A 331 20.38 -21.65 38.18
CA ASP A 331 21.15 -22.74 38.78
C ASP A 331 20.43 -24.08 38.51
N LYS A 332 21.19 -25.11 38.12
CA LYS A 332 20.66 -26.42 37.70
C LYS A 332 19.95 -27.17 38.83
N GLU A 333 20.39 -27.02 40.07
CA GLU A 333 19.90 -27.82 41.21
C GLU A 333 18.81 -27.10 42.00
N THR A 334 19.02 -25.81 42.27
CA THR A 334 18.15 -24.97 43.10
C THR A 334 17.11 -24.21 42.28
N HIS A 335 17.24 -24.19 40.95
CA HIS A 335 16.44 -23.39 40.00
C HIS A 335 16.44 -21.86 40.29
N LYS A 336 17.34 -21.40 41.18
CA LYS A 336 17.48 -19.99 41.52
C LYS A 336 17.98 -19.22 40.30
N LYS A 337 17.35 -18.07 40.05
CA LYS A 337 17.74 -17.15 38.96
C LYS A 337 19.18 -16.65 39.13
N LEU A 338 19.92 -16.57 38.03
CA LEU A 338 21.31 -16.12 38.02
C LEU A 338 21.47 -14.81 37.26
N ASN A 339 21.83 -13.75 37.96
CA ASN A 339 22.17 -12.45 37.40
C ASN A 339 23.65 -12.34 37.00
N TYR A 340 23.98 -11.33 36.18
CA TYR A 340 25.33 -11.04 35.67
C TYR A 340 26.02 -12.18 34.88
N VAL A 341 25.26 -13.06 34.23
CA VAL A 341 25.76 -14.01 33.23
C VAL A 341 25.74 -13.34 31.85
N GLU A 342 26.83 -13.48 31.09
CA GLU A 342 26.99 -12.85 29.78
C GLU A 342 26.67 -13.83 28.64
N PHE A 343 25.95 -13.33 27.64
CA PHE A 343 25.54 -14.05 26.44
C PHE A 343 25.87 -13.28 25.17
N GLU A 344 25.99 -14.03 24.09
CA GLU A 344 25.93 -13.57 22.71
C GLU A 344 24.76 -14.23 21.98
N VAL A 345 24.19 -13.49 21.04
CA VAL A 345 23.22 -14.02 20.08
C VAL A 345 23.77 -13.84 18.67
N LEU A 346 23.72 -14.91 17.90
CA LEU A 346 24.22 -15.02 16.54
C LEU A 346 23.06 -15.30 15.58
N ASP A 347 23.19 -14.83 14.34
CA ASP A 347 22.21 -15.03 13.27
C ASP A 347 22.27 -16.45 12.69
N LYS A 348 21.45 -16.73 11.66
CA LYS A 348 21.44 -18.02 10.94
C LYS A 348 22.79 -18.43 10.34
N ASN A 349 23.65 -17.45 10.03
CA ASN A 349 24.99 -17.66 9.48
C ASN A 349 26.07 -17.78 10.57
N LYS A 350 25.66 -17.80 11.85
CA LYS A 350 26.55 -17.79 13.02
C LYS A 350 27.42 -16.53 13.09
N GLN A 351 26.95 -15.41 12.53
CA GLN A 351 27.54 -14.10 12.76
C GLN A 351 26.95 -13.51 14.04
N THR A 352 27.81 -12.99 14.92
CA THR A 352 27.35 -12.35 16.15
C THR A 352 26.65 -11.03 15.85
N ILE A 353 25.41 -10.89 16.30
CA ILE A 353 24.55 -9.71 16.08
C ILE A 353 24.15 -9.01 17.37
N TYR A 354 24.26 -9.69 18.52
CA TYR A 354 24.17 -9.08 19.84
C TYR A 354 25.29 -9.59 20.75
N THR A 355 26.04 -8.67 21.34
CA THR A 355 27.17 -8.94 22.24
C THR A 355 26.94 -8.38 23.63
N ASN A 356 27.70 -8.86 24.62
CA ASN A 356 27.73 -8.30 25.98
C ASN A 356 26.35 -8.27 26.67
N LEU A 357 25.44 -9.16 26.30
CA LEU A 357 24.11 -9.23 26.89
C LEU A 357 24.22 -9.84 28.29
N LYS A 358 23.76 -9.11 29.31
CA LYS A 358 23.85 -9.54 30.71
C LYS A 358 22.49 -9.81 31.31
N THR A 359 22.34 -10.96 31.96
CA THR A 359 21.14 -11.26 32.75
C THR A 359 20.97 -10.24 33.89
N ASN A 360 19.78 -9.65 33.99
CA ASN A 360 19.41 -8.69 35.03
C ASN A 360 19.27 -9.35 36.42
N ALA A 361 18.79 -8.61 37.42
CA ALA A 361 18.57 -9.11 38.79
C ALA A 361 17.64 -10.33 38.87
N ASP A 362 16.69 -10.45 37.94
CA ASP A 362 15.74 -11.56 37.83
C ASP A 362 16.30 -12.75 37.03
N GLY A 363 17.57 -12.66 36.59
CA GLY A 363 18.25 -13.66 35.79
C GLY A 363 17.76 -13.70 34.34
N GLU A 364 17.37 -12.56 33.77
CA GLU A 364 16.71 -12.49 32.47
C GLU A 364 17.38 -11.49 31.51
N ILE A 365 17.33 -11.80 30.22
CA ILE A 365 17.65 -10.90 29.09
C ILE A 365 16.42 -10.86 28.19
N THR A 366 16.02 -9.69 27.71
CA THR A 366 14.93 -9.56 26.73
C THR A 366 15.38 -8.73 25.53
N LEU A 367 15.28 -9.30 24.34
CA LEU A 367 15.45 -8.61 23.07
C LEU A 367 14.05 -8.40 22.45
N ASN A 368 13.68 -7.15 22.18
CA ASN A 368 12.38 -6.79 21.61
C ASN A 368 12.52 -6.34 20.15
N ASN A 369 11.45 -6.50 19.39
CA ASN A 369 11.33 -6.05 18.00
C ASN A 369 12.44 -6.60 17.09
N ILE A 370 12.91 -7.81 17.37
CA ILE A 370 13.93 -8.48 16.55
C ILE A 370 13.32 -9.00 15.25
N LEU A 371 14.15 -9.34 14.28
CA LEU A 371 13.67 -9.99 13.06
C LEU A 371 13.23 -11.43 13.38
N PRO A 372 12.17 -11.95 12.75
CA PRO A 372 11.92 -13.40 12.76
C PRO A 372 13.07 -14.14 12.06
N GLY A 373 13.39 -15.34 12.54
CA GLY A 373 14.43 -16.17 11.95
C GLY A 373 15.04 -17.19 12.91
N THR A 374 16.10 -17.83 12.42
CA THR A 374 16.93 -18.74 13.21
C THR A 374 18.04 -17.96 13.92
N TYR A 375 18.18 -18.22 15.21
CA TYR A 375 19.22 -17.65 16.06
C TYR A 375 20.00 -18.76 16.77
N TYR A 376 21.23 -18.43 17.13
CA TYR A 376 22.08 -19.25 17.98
C TYR A 376 22.52 -18.46 19.19
N ILE A 377 22.45 -19.07 20.37
CA ILE A 377 22.70 -18.38 21.65
C ILE A 377 23.84 -19.11 22.35
N ARG A 378 24.81 -18.36 22.86
CA ARG A 378 25.95 -18.90 23.61
C ARG A 378 26.23 -18.08 24.85
N GLU A 379 26.47 -18.76 25.96
CA GLU A 379 27.00 -18.13 27.17
C GLU A 379 28.49 -17.85 26.98
N THR A 380 28.90 -16.59 27.14
CA THR A 380 30.30 -16.16 27.01
C THR A 380 30.99 -16.10 28.36
N LYS A 381 30.26 -15.75 29.43
CA LYS A 381 30.79 -15.66 30.79
C LYS A 381 29.79 -16.09 31.84
N ALA A 382 30.18 -17.06 32.65
CA ALA A 382 29.40 -17.51 33.81
C ALA A 382 29.51 -16.55 34.99
N LYS A 383 28.49 -16.59 35.86
CA LYS A 383 28.54 -15.97 37.18
C LYS A 383 29.66 -16.60 38.02
N TYR A 384 30.31 -15.80 38.86
CA TYR A 384 31.32 -16.32 39.80
C TYR A 384 30.76 -17.50 40.62
N GLY A 385 31.56 -18.56 40.73
CA GLY A 385 31.17 -19.80 41.41
C GLY A 385 30.34 -20.78 40.56
N TYR A 386 30.14 -20.52 39.26
CA TYR A 386 29.42 -21.41 38.33
C TYR A 386 30.29 -21.88 37.17
N ILE A 387 29.95 -23.03 36.60
CA ILE A 387 30.52 -23.57 35.36
C ILE A 387 29.72 -23.01 34.18
N LYS A 388 30.42 -22.53 33.14
CA LYS A 388 29.83 -21.94 31.93
C LYS A 388 29.20 -22.99 31.04
N HIS A 389 27.98 -22.76 30.58
CA HIS A 389 27.39 -23.55 29.50
C HIS A 389 28.09 -23.23 28.17
N SER A 390 28.79 -24.20 27.57
CA SER A 390 29.66 -23.94 26.41
C SER A 390 29.05 -24.29 25.05
N GLU A 391 27.88 -24.93 25.04
CA GLU A 391 27.20 -25.32 23.80
C GLU A 391 26.46 -24.14 23.15
N LEU A 392 26.26 -24.26 21.85
CA LEU A 392 25.52 -23.30 21.05
C LEU A 392 24.08 -23.78 20.91
N THR A 393 23.12 -23.05 21.48
CA THR A 393 21.71 -23.46 21.44
C THR A 393 20.98 -22.77 20.29
N LYS A 394 20.41 -23.55 19.38
CA LYS A 394 19.58 -23.06 18.27
C LYS A 394 18.16 -22.75 18.74
N ILE A 395 17.60 -21.64 18.27
CA ILE A 395 16.17 -21.33 18.40
C ILE A 395 15.65 -20.74 17.09
N GLU A 396 14.41 -21.07 16.74
CA GLU A 396 13.69 -20.46 15.63
C GLU A 396 12.56 -19.59 16.19
N ILE A 397 12.46 -18.35 15.73
CA ILE A 397 11.50 -17.37 16.23
C ILE A 397 10.67 -16.87 15.06
N LYS A 398 9.36 -17.08 15.10
CA LYS A 398 8.43 -16.64 14.06
C LYS A 398 8.03 -15.17 14.25
N LEU A 399 7.49 -14.57 13.18
CA LEU A 399 7.00 -13.20 13.23
C LEU A 399 5.95 -13.04 14.35
N ASN A 400 6.13 -11.99 15.16
CA ASN A 400 5.31 -11.66 16.32
C ASN A 400 5.33 -12.71 17.45
N GLU A 401 6.25 -13.67 17.42
CA GLU A 401 6.43 -14.65 18.49
C GLU A 401 7.18 -14.08 19.69
N LYS A 402 6.80 -14.51 20.89
CA LYS A 402 7.58 -14.30 22.12
C LYS A 402 8.29 -15.58 22.51
N ALA A 403 9.49 -15.77 21.99
CA ALA A 403 10.33 -16.91 22.29
C ALA A 403 10.93 -16.80 23.69
N ILE A 404 10.90 -17.90 24.45
CA ILE A 404 11.52 -18.00 25.77
C ILE A 404 12.46 -19.20 25.74
N ILE A 405 13.70 -19.00 26.18
CA ILE A 405 14.69 -20.07 26.32
C ILE A 405 15.34 -20.02 27.70
N GLU A 406 15.50 -21.18 28.32
CA GLU A 406 16.13 -21.29 29.63
C GLU A 406 17.51 -21.96 29.50
N PHE A 407 18.47 -21.48 30.28
CA PHE A 407 19.84 -22.01 30.38
C PHE A 407 20.18 -22.27 31.84
N GLU A 408 20.80 -23.42 32.12
CA GLU A 408 21.17 -23.85 33.47
C GLU A 408 22.68 -23.92 33.64
N ASN A 409 23.20 -23.49 34.80
CA ASN A 409 24.61 -23.63 35.16
C ASN A 409 24.73 -24.46 36.42
N ILE A 410 25.80 -25.23 36.48
CA ILE A 410 26.16 -26.04 37.64
C ILE A 410 27.04 -25.18 38.54
N LYS A 411 26.71 -25.12 39.83
CA LYS A 411 27.55 -24.46 40.83
C LYS A 411 28.85 -25.26 41.01
N LYS A 412 29.99 -24.57 41.02
CA LYS A 412 31.29 -25.21 41.28
C LYS A 412 31.25 -25.85 42.67
N SER A 413 31.67 -27.12 42.76
CA SER A 413 31.89 -27.78 44.04
C SER A 413 32.97 -27.02 44.82
N LYS A 414 32.82 -26.93 46.15
CA LYS A 414 33.90 -26.44 47.01
C LYS A 414 35.06 -27.44 46.93
N PRO A 415 36.32 -27.01 46.77
CA PRO A 415 37.44 -27.92 46.87
C PRO A 415 37.44 -28.55 48.26
N ASN A 416 37.62 -29.87 48.32
CA ASN A 416 37.81 -30.57 49.59
C ASN A 416 39.29 -30.44 49.94
N ILE A 417 39.62 -29.55 50.88
CA ILE A 417 41.00 -29.39 51.37
C ILE A 417 41.20 -30.42 52.46
N THR A 418 41.90 -31.51 52.15
CA THR A 418 42.40 -32.44 53.17
C THR A 418 43.74 -31.89 53.69
N ILE A 419 43.74 -31.30 54.89
CA ILE A 419 44.98 -30.97 55.59
C ILE A 419 45.53 -32.28 56.15
N ASN A 420 46.59 -32.81 55.56
CA ASN A 420 47.36 -33.89 56.18
C ASN A 420 48.31 -33.25 57.19
N GLU A 421 47.89 -33.19 58.46
CA GLU A 421 48.83 -32.99 59.56
C GLU A 421 49.73 -34.21 59.64
N LYS A 422 50.96 -34.10 59.12
CA LYS A 422 52.03 -35.02 59.50
C LYS A 422 52.51 -34.59 60.88
N GLU A 423 52.25 -35.41 61.89
CA GLU A 423 52.97 -35.34 63.16
C GLU A 423 54.48 -35.45 62.87
N ILE A 424 55.20 -34.35 63.11
CA ILE A 424 56.66 -34.37 63.12
C ILE A 424 57.06 -34.93 64.49
N LYS A 425 57.46 -36.21 64.54
CA LYS A 425 58.20 -36.74 65.70
C LYS A 425 59.65 -36.24 65.61
N VAL A 426 60.01 -35.33 66.50
CA VAL A 426 61.38 -34.89 66.70
C VAL A 426 62.06 -35.88 67.65
N SER A 427 63.06 -36.61 67.16
CA SER A 427 64.02 -37.34 67.99
C SER A 427 65.23 -36.45 68.24
N TYR A 428 65.61 -36.29 69.51
CA TYR A 428 66.82 -35.59 69.91
C TYR A 428 68.00 -36.56 69.91
N GLU A 429 69.06 -36.22 69.18
CA GLU A 429 70.41 -36.70 69.46
C GLU A 429 71.24 -35.48 69.88
N GLU A 430 71.80 -35.54 71.08
CA GLU A 430 72.83 -34.62 71.57
C GLU A 430 74.19 -35.12 71.10
N GLU A 431 75.04 -34.23 70.57
CA GLU A 431 76.48 -34.22 70.89
C GLU A 431 77.14 -32.88 70.51
N GLU A 432 78.15 -32.53 71.31
CA GLU A 432 78.73 -31.20 71.52
C GLU A 432 79.75 -30.70 70.45
N LYS A 433 80.07 -29.38 70.58
CA LYS A 433 81.36 -28.68 70.31
C LYS A 433 81.70 -28.30 68.86
N GLN A 434 81.73 -26.99 68.55
CA GLN A 434 82.88 -26.08 68.76
C GLN A 434 82.61 -24.66 68.20
N LYS A 435 83.01 -23.67 69.02
CA LYS A 435 83.42 -22.26 68.80
C LYS A 435 83.50 -21.73 67.35
N GLU A 436 82.94 -20.53 67.09
CA GLU A 436 83.66 -19.22 67.00
C GLU A 436 82.93 -18.15 66.12
N ASN A 437 82.93 -16.90 66.64
CA ASN A 437 82.74 -15.57 66.01
C ASN A 437 81.35 -15.19 65.43
N ILE A 438 80.52 -14.34 66.05
CA ILE A 438 80.63 -12.92 66.51
C ILE A 438 80.64 -11.86 65.37
N ASN A 439 79.43 -11.29 65.18
CA ASN A 439 79.04 -9.88 65.05
C ASN A 439 79.12 -9.04 63.75
N LYS A 440 77.93 -8.47 63.49
CA LYS A 440 77.56 -7.05 63.20
C LYS A 440 77.91 -6.51 61.80
N GLU A 441 77.12 -5.66 61.16
CA GLU A 441 76.17 -4.61 61.61
C GLU A 441 75.19 -4.32 60.44
N LYS A 442 73.86 -4.27 60.67
CA LYS A 442 73.00 -3.09 60.85
C LYS A 442 73.05 -1.98 59.76
N SER A 443 71.83 -1.76 59.23
CA SER A 443 71.10 -0.48 59.08
C SER A 443 71.08 0.29 57.74
N THR A 444 69.81 0.49 57.31
CA THR A 444 69.18 1.71 56.77
C THR A 444 69.47 2.13 55.32
N ILE A 445 68.39 2.35 54.55
CA ILE A 445 67.81 3.69 54.30
C ILE A 445 66.42 3.57 53.64
N ILE A 446 65.46 4.30 54.21
CA ILE A 446 64.13 4.65 53.67
C ILE A 446 64.29 5.94 52.84
N LYS A 447 63.54 6.10 51.74
CA LYS A 447 63.12 7.43 51.28
C LYS A 447 61.70 7.41 50.68
N LYS A 448 60.90 8.37 51.10
CA LYS A 448 59.48 8.59 50.75
C LYS A 448 59.34 10.01 50.15
N LEU A 449 58.64 10.09 49.01
CA LEU A 449 57.83 11.19 48.41
C LEU A 449 58.46 12.58 48.10
N PRO A 450 57.86 13.31 47.14
CA PRO A 450 56.95 14.39 47.55
C PRO A 450 55.58 14.40 46.83
N VAL A 451 54.66 15.13 47.46
CA VAL A 451 53.26 15.43 47.13
C VAL A 451 53.16 16.91 46.76
N THR A 452 52.33 17.27 45.78
CA THR A 452 51.63 18.57 45.63
C THR A 452 50.43 18.33 44.71
N GLY A 453 49.18 18.72 44.94
CA GLY A 453 48.56 19.57 45.96
C GLY A 453 47.41 20.35 45.30
N MET A 454 46.24 20.33 45.96
CA MET A 454 44.92 20.95 45.69
C MET A 454 44.00 20.29 44.66
#